data_AF-A0AAV3XB79-F1
#
_entry.id   AF-A0AAV3XB79-F1
#
_cell.length_a   1.000
_cell.length_b   1.000
_cell.length_c   1.000
_cell.angle_alpha   90.00
_cell.angle_beta   90.00
_cell.angle_gamma   90.00
#
_symmetry.space_group_name_H-M   'P 1'
#
loop_
_entity.id
_entity.type
_entity.pdbx_description
1 polymer ?
#
loop_
_entity_poly.entity_id
_entity_poly.type
_entity_poly.pdbx_seq_one_letter_code
_entity_poly.pdbx_strand_id
1 'polypeptide(L)'
;MNQAKTQRHKDSQQQQPLRFPRSIQSVSREEFYKQPLQLSVKKGLSENKGQLPDELHGSVFIIAPVGNIASTPVTSSEEPDFGKTVEPTKDGWTSILNGNGMVYCLDFSQNPETQMCEAYLSSRILKTPSYFADKITANPAPQNPYYQFRFYNAGLARVSPYLGVLNQVNTALLPMLFPGEKNMRLLATWDAGIP
;
A
#
# COMPACT_ATOMS: atom_id res chain seq x y z
N MET A 1 2.54 -1.57 -71.30
CA MET A 1 2.66 -2.89 -70.64
C MET A 1 2.75 -2.62 -69.14
N ASN A 2 1.65 -2.86 -68.43
CA ASN A 2 1.41 -2.44 -67.06
C ASN A 2 2.32 -3.18 -66.06
N GLN A 3 3.06 -2.45 -65.23
CA GLN A 3 3.63 -2.99 -64.00
C GLN A 3 2.85 -2.41 -62.81
N ALA A 4 1.94 -3.22 -62.27
CA ALA A 4 1.25 -2.95 -61.03
C ALA A 4 2.25 -3.08 -59.86
N LYS A 5 2.58 -1.95 -59.21
CA LYS A 5 3.25 -1.94 -57.91
C LYS A 5 2.22 -2.28 -56.84
N THR A 6 2.25 -3.51 -56.33
CA THR A 6 1.54 -3.88 -55.10
C THR A 6 2.34 -3.39 -53.89
N GLN A 7 2.00 -2.22 -53.36
CA GLN A 7 2.41 -1.80 -52.02
C GLN A 7 1.61 -2.61 -50.99
N ARG A 8 2.25 -3.57 -50.33
CA ARG A 8 1.73 -4.13 -49.08
C ARG A 8 2.00 -3.13 -47.96
N HIS A 9 0.99 -2.35 -47.59
CA HIS A 9 0.97 -1.66 -46.30
C HIS A 9 1.01 -2.73 -45.20
N LYS A 10 2.13 -2.81 -44.48
CA LYS A 10 2.19 -3.50 -43.19
C LYS A 10 1.66 -2.53 -42.15
N ASP A 11 0.38 -2.64 -41.83
CA ASP A 11 -0.17 -2.07 -40.60
C ASP A 11 0.36 -2.88 -39.42
N SER A 12 1.58 -2.56 -38.99
CA SER A 12 2.06 -2.97 -37.67
C SER A 12 1.41 -2.07 -36.62
N GLN A 13 0.15 -2.34 -36.31
CA GLN A 13 -0.42 -1.89 -35.04
C GLN A 13 0.42 -2.57 -33.94
N GLN A 14 1.28 -1.80 -33.29
CA GLN A 14 1.97 -2.21 -32.08
C GLN A 14 0.87 -2.54 -31.05
N GLN A 15 0.53 -3.82 -30.92
CA GLN A 15 -0.32 -4.28 -29.85
C GLN A 15 0.36 -3.88 -28.55
N GLN A 16 -0.29 -2.99 -27.79
CA GLN A 16 0.21 -2.67 -26.46
C GLN A 16 0.30 -3.98 -25.69
N PRO A 17 1.44 -4.23 -25.00
CA PRO A 17 1.61 -5.46 -24.26
C PRO A 17 0.44 -5.60 -23.27
N LEU A 18 -0.18 -6.77 -23.23
CA LEU A 18 -1.22 -7.10 -22.26
C LEU A 18 -0.66 -6.84 -20.86
N ARG A 19 -1.09 -5.75 -20.23
CA ARG A 19 -0.73 -5.42 -18.85
C ARG A 19 -1.81 -6.00 -17.95
N PHE A 20 -1.37 -6.63 -16.87
CA PHE A 20 -2.28 -6.98 -15.78
C PHE A 20 -2.99 -5.73 -15.27
N PRO A 21 -4.23 -5.80 -14.77
CA PRO A 21 -4.95 -4.61 -14.30
C PRO A 21 -4.11 -3.80 -13.31
N ARG A 22 -3.90 -2.51 -13.60
CA ARG A 22 -3.11 -1.61 -12.75
C ARG A 22 -3.63 -1.57 -11.32
N SER A 23 -4.95 -1.66 -11.14
CA SER A 23 -5.62 -1.69 -9.84
C SER A 23 -5.14 -2.82 -8.91
N ILE A 24 -4.60 -3.91 -9.44
CA ILE A 24 -4.05 -5.01 -8.64
C ILE A 24 -2.53 -4.84 -8.40
N GLN A 25 -1.84 -4.07 -9.25
CA GLN A 25 -0.40 -3.89 -9.19
C GLN A 25 0.04 -2.60 -8.48
N SER A 26 -0.85 -1.62 -8.37
CA SER A 26 -0.57 -0.33 -7.73
C SER A 26 -1.19 -0.24 -6.34
N VAL A 27 -0.48 0.38 -5.40
CA VAL A 27 -0.94 0.64 -4.04
C VAL A 27 -0.64 2.06 -3.62
N SER A 28 -1.50 2.66 -2.79
CA SER A 28 -1.24 3.97 -2.20
C SER A 28 -0.47 3.85 -0.89
N ARG A 29 0.57 4.67 -0.76
CA ARG A 29 1.37 4.85 0.47
C ARG A 29 0.94 6.08 1.27
N GLU A 30 -0.25 6.61 1.00
CA GLU A 30 -0.75 7.80 1.66
C GLU A 30 -1.21 7.54 3.10
N GLU A 31 -0.74 8.38 4.02
CA GLU A 31 -1.06 8.30 5.45
C GLU A 31 -2.01 9.45 5.84
N PHE A 32 -3.21 9.11 6.32
CA PHE A 32 -4.25 10.06 6.75
C PHE A 32 -4.45 10.07 8.29
N TYR A 33 -3.42 9.77 9.08
CA TYR A 33 -3.59 9.65 10.55
C TYR A 33 -3.72 10.97 11.31
N LYS A 34 -3.19 12.08 10.77
CA LYS A 34 -3.31 13.41 11.42
C LYS A 34 -4.62 14.11 11.10
N GLN A 35 -5.14 13.84 9.90
CA GLN A 35 -6.38 14.39 9.37
C GLN A 35 -7.09 13.23 8.65
N PRO A 36 -7.89 12.44 9.38
CA PRO A 36 -8.67 11.35 8.80
C PRO A 36 -9.62 11.87 7.72
N LEU A 37 -9.85 11.05 6.71
CA LEU A 37 -10.79 11.38 5.63
C LEU A 37 -12.21 11.07 6.07
N GLN A 38 -13.11 12.05 6.01
CA GLN A 38 -14.54 11.79 6.14
C GLN A 38 -15.05 11.08 4.89
N LEU A 39 -15.75 9.96 5.08
CA LEU A 39 -16.25 9.12 3.99
C LEU A 39 -17.68 9.50 3.62
N SER A 40 -17.98 9.50 2.32
CA SER A 40 -19.33 9.64 1.80
C SER A 40 -19.98 8.29 1.61
N VAL A 41 -21.19 8.12 2.14
CA VAL A 41 -21.96 6.89 2.06
C VAL A 41 -22.94 6.99 0.90
N LYS A 42 -22.96 6.00 0.02
CA LYS A 42 -23.90 5.92 -1.13
C LYS A 42 -24.91 4.80 -0.92
N LYS A 43 -26.13 4.97 -1.43
CA LYS A 43 -27.17 3.94 -1.39
C LYS A 43 -26.97 2.96 -2.55
N GLY A 44 -26.44 1.78 -2.26
CA GLY A 44 -26.14 0.76 -3.27
C GLY A 44 -25.16 1.29 -4.34
N LEU A 45 -25.44 1.01 -5.61
CA LEU A 45 -24.67 1.54 -6.75
C LEU A 45 -25.20 2.89 -7.27
N SER A 46 -26.09 3.57 -6.54
CA SER A 46 -26.65 4.85 -6.97
C SER A 46 -25.79 6.04 -6.51
N GLU A 47 -25.96 7.19 -7.17
CA GLU A 47 -25.35 8.46 -6.76
C GLU A 47 -26.02 9.11 -5.53
N ASN A 48 -27.13 8.51 -5.04
CA ASN A 48 -27.84 9.06 -3.90
C ASN A 48 -27.06 8.83 -2.61
N LYS A 49 -27.00 9.86 -1.77
CA LYS A 49 -26.43 9.76 -0.42
C LYS A 49 -27.21 8.71 0.38
N GLY A 50 -26.47 7.76 0.95
CA GLY A 50 -26.95 6.82 1.95
C GLY A 50 -26.74 7.38 3.36
N GLN A 51 -27.30 6.68 4.34
CA GLN A 51 -27.09 6.93 5.76
C GLN A 51 -26.56 5.65 6.40
N LEU A 52 -25.66 5.78 7.36
CA LEU A 52 -25.23 4.66 8.20
C LEU A 52 -26.30 4.40 9.26
N PRO A 53 -26.43 3.15 9.73
CA PRO A 53 -27.27 2.88 10.90
C PRO A 53 -26.78 3.66 12.12
N ASP A 54 -27.69 4.28 12.86
CA ASP A 54 -27.35 5.09 14.05
C ASP A 54 -26.69 4.24 15.16
N GLU A 55 -26.99 2.93 15.18
CA GLU A 55 -26.42 1.98 16.13
C GLU A 55 -25.01 1.52 15.74
N LEU A 56 -24.51 1.85 14.55
CA LEU A 56 -23.17 1.45 14.11
C LEU A 56 -22.12 2.24 14.89
N HIS A 57 -21.34 1.54 15.70
CA HIS A 57 -20.26 2.11 16.49
C HIS A 57 -19.02 1.22 16.48
N GLY A 58 -17.86 1.85 16.64
CA GLY A 58 -16.57 1.17 16.73
C GLY A 58 -15.76 1.29 15.46
N SER A 59 -14.76 0.44 15.31
CA SER A 59 -13.78 0.58 14.23
C SER A 59 -13.47 -0.76 13.55
N VAL A 60 -13.32 -0.71 12.23
CA VAL A 60 -12.81 -1.83 11.43
C VAL A 60 -11.36 -1.55 11.08
N PHE A 61 -10.47 -2.45 11.48
CA PHE A 61 -9.06 -2.39 11.12
C PHE A 61 -8.76 -3.34 9.97
N ILE A 62 -8.03 -2.83 8.98
CA ILE A 62 -7.55 -3.58 7.83
C ILE A 62 -6.05 -3.35 7.74
N ILE A 63 -5.28 -4.40 7.46
CA ILE A 63 -3.86 -4.29 7.16
C ILE A 63 -3.60 -4.79 5.76
N ALA A 64 -2.72 -4.10 5.03
CA ALA A 64 -2.31 -4.50 3.69
C ALA A 64 -0.86 -4.11 3.42
N PRO A 65 -0.15 -4.85 2.55
CA PRO A 65 1.15 -4.45 2.07
C PRO A 65 1.04 -3.28 1.07
N VAL A 66 1.82 -2.22 1.27
CA VAL A 66 1.77 -0.99 0.43
C VAL A 66 3.09 -0.68 -0.29
N GLY A 67 3.74 -1.71 -0.83
CA GLY A 67 5.07 -1.57 -1.44
C GLY A 67 6.15 -1.16 -0.43
N ASN A 68 7.37 -0.86 -0.89
CA ASN A 68 8.50 -0.53 -0.03
C ASN A 68 9.20 0.77 -0.46
N ILE A 69 10.33 1.09 0.19
CA ILE A 69 11.08 2.32 -0.10
C ILE A 69 11.60 2.38 -1.55
N ALA A 70 11.85 1.23 -2.17
CA ALA A 70 12.32 1.13 -3.54
C ALA A 70 11.18 1.02 -4.58
N SER A 71 9.92 0.99 -4.15
CA SER A 71 8.77 0.93 -5.07
C SER A 71 8.70 2.17 -5.96
N THR A 72 8.31 1.96 -7.22
CA THR A 72 8.35 3.01 -8.24
C THR A 72 7.11 3.88 -8.14
N PRO A 73 7.22 5.22 -8.04
CA PRO A 73 6.05 6.09 -8.16
C PRO A 73 5.37 5.88 -9.50
N VAL A 74 4.04 5.87 -9.53
CA VAL A 74 3.28 5.88 -10.77
C VAL A 74 3.41 7.27 -11.39
N THR A 75 4.34 7.45 -12.32
CA THR A 75 4.49 8.68 -13.09
C THR A 75 3.65 8.60 -14.36
N SER A 76 2.33 8.72 -14.24
CA SER A 76 1.51 9.10 -15.39
C SER A 76 1.39 10.62 -15.42
N SER A 77 2.17 11.25 -16.29
CA SER A 77 1.92 12.62 -16.74
C SER A 77 0.45 12.72 -17.19
N GLU A 78 -0.27 13.72 -16.68
CA GLU A 78 -1.63 14.18 -17.03
C GLU A 78 -2.75 13.98 -15.99
N GLU A 79 -2.56 13.21 -14.92
CA GLU A 79 -3.55 13.11 -13.82
C GLU A 79 -3.06 13.83 -12.54
N PRO A 80 -3.96 14.39 -11.70
CA PRO A 80 -3.58 15.07 -10.48
C PRO A 80 -2.74 14.14 -9.59
N ASP A 81 -1.65 14.72 -9.08
CA ASP A 81 -0.61 14.07 -8.29
C ASP A 81 -1.15 13.41 -7.01
N PHE A 82 -1.71 12.19 -7.13
CA PHE A 82 -1.79 11.22 -6.03
C PHE A 82 -0.39 10.63 -5.81
N GLY A 83 0.61 11.49 -5.57
CA GLY A 83 2.07 11.25 -5.57
C GLY A 83 2.62 10.25 -4.55
N LYS A 84 1.77 9.32 -4.11
CA LYS A 84 2.05 8.24 -3.16
C LYS A 84 1.57 6.89 -3.68
N THR A 85 0.97 6.82 -4.87
CA THR A 85 0.68 5.55 -5.54
C THR A 85 1.96 4.99 -6.13
N VAL A 86 2.26 3.75 -5.77
CA VAL A 86 3.46 3.05 -6.24
C VAL A 86 3.09 1.75 -6.94
N GLU A 87 3.89 1.40 -7.93
CA GLU A 87 3.90 0.10 -8.61
C GLU A 87 4.98 -0.81 -8.00
N PRO A 88 5.06 -2.09 -8.41
CA PRO A 88 6.18 -2.94 -8.07
C PRO A 88 7.52 -2.26 -8.43
N THR A 89 8.59 -2.70 -7.76
CA THR A 89 9.93 -2.15 -7.99
C THR A 89 10.35 -2.30 -9.45
N LYS A 90 11.19 -1.36 -9.95
CA LYS A 90 11.69 -1.39 -11.34
C LYS A 90 12.45 -2.65 -11.71
N ASP A 91 12.96 -3.39 -10.72
CA ASP A 91 13.61 -4.68 -10.97
C ASP A 91 12.63 -5.70 -11.58
N GLY A 92 11.31 -5.51 -11.47
CA GLY A 92 10.28 -6.42 -11.97
C GLY A 92 10.14 -7.71 -11.16
N TRP A 93 10.93 -7.89 -10.09
CA TRP A 93 11.02 -9.11 -9.30
C TRP A 93 10.52 -8.94 -7.87
N THR A 94 10.55 -7.73 -7.31
CA THR A 94 10.02 -7.52 -5.94
C THR A 94 8.51 -7.31 -5.98
N SER A 95 7.78 -8.31 -5.48
CA SER A 95 6.32 -8.27 -5.35
C SER A 95 5.86 -7.15 -4.43
N ILE A 96 4.65 -6.64 -4.66
CA ILE A 96 4.00 -5.69 -3.74
C ILE A 96 3.73 -6.32 -2.36
N LEU A 97 3.61 -7.66 -2.31
CA LEU A 97 3.51 -8.42 -1.06
C LEU A 97 4.74 -8.27 -0.17
N ASN A 98 5.91 -7.91 -0.74
CA ASN A 98 7.11 -7.55 0.02
C ASN A 98 7.10 -6.09 0.51
N GLY A 99 5.91 -5.49 0.56
CA GLY A 99 5.70 -4.12 1.02
C GLY A 99 5.62 -4.01 2.52
N ASN A 100 5.80 -2.79 3.04
CA ASN A 100 5.54 -2.49 4.44
C ASN A 100 4.05 -2.61 4.73
N GLY A 101 3.70 -3.02 5.94
CA GLY A 101 2.31 -3.00 6.40
C GLY A 101 1.80 -1.58 6.56
N MET A 102 0.64 -1.29 5.98
CA MET A 102 -0.17 -0.13 6.30
C MET A 102 -1.45 -0.59 6.97
N VAL A 103 -1.76 0.04 8.10
CA VAL A 103 -3.05 -0.13 8.77
C VAL A 103 -4.00 0.95 8.27
N TYR A 104 -5.20 0.52 7.93
CA TYR A 104 -6.38 1.35 7.68
C TYR A 104 -7.36 1.14 8.82
N CYS A 105 -7.89 2.23 9.36
CA CYS A 105 -8.94 2.20 10.36
C CYS A 105 -10.15 2.95 9.80
N LEU A 106 -11.23 2.21 9.59
CA LEU A 106 -12.56 2.75 9.32
C LEU A 106 -13.26 2.92 10.66
N ASP A 107 -13.33 4.17 11.13
CA ASP A 107 -13.99 4.52 12.38
C ASP A 107 -15.44 4.93 12.13
N PHE A 108 -16.35 4.43 12.95
CA PHE A 108 -17.76 4.75 12.95
C PHE A 108 -18.13 5.35 14.30
N SER A 109 -18.45 6.64 14.28
CA SER A 109 -18.75 7.39 15.49
C SER A 109 -19.91 8.36 15.26
N GLN A 110 -20.68 8.59 16.32
CA GLN A 110 -21.77 9.55 16.29
C GLN A 110 -21.20 10.95 16.39
N ASN A 111 -21.59 11.81 15.45
CA ASN A 111 -21.26 13.23 15.51
C ASN A 111 -22.13 13.89 16.59
N PRO A 112 -21.52 14.54 17.61
CA PRO A 112 -22.27 15.10 18.73
C PRO A 112 -23.17 16.28 18.34
N GLU A 113 -22.86 16.98 17.24
CA GLU A 113 -23.63 18.13 16.78
C GLU A 113 -24.82 17.70 15.94
N THR A 114 -24.61 16.78 15.00
CA THR A 114 -25.67 16.33 14.06
C THR A 114 -26.45 15.14 14.59
N GLN A 115 -25.93 14.47 15.64
CA GLN A 115 -26.43 13.19 16.18
C GLN A 115 -26.45 12.05 15.15
N MET A 116 -25.82 12.22 13.98
CA MET A 116 -25.75 11.22 12.93
C MET A 116 -24.47 10.38 13.05
N CYS A 117 -24.55 9.12 12.67
CA CYS A 117 -23.36 8.27 12.52
C CYS A 117 -22.56 8.67 11.27
N GLU A 118 -21.27 8.92 11.45
CA GLU A 118 -20.32 9.27 10.39
C GLU A 118 -19.19 8.25 10.31
N ALA A 119 -18.58 8.13 9.12
CA ALA A 119 -17.45 7.23 8.90
C ALA A 119 -16.18 8.01 8.54
N TYR A 120 -15.07 7.63 9.16
CA TYR A 120 -13.77 8.24 8.94
C TYR A 120 -12.72 7.19 8.57
N LEU A 121 -11.87 7.48 7.59
CA LEU A 121 -10.73 6.65 7.22
C LEU A 121 -9.44 7.30 7.72
N SER A 122 -8.72 6.60 8.58
CA SER A 122 -7.31 6.90 8.88
C SER A 122 -6.41 5.80 8.35
N SER A 123 -5.20 6.18 7.93
CA SER A 123 -4.20 5.22 7.43
C SER A 123 -2.80 5.58 7.93
N ARG A 124 -1.99 4.56 8.19
CA ARG A 124 -0.59 4.75 8.62
C ARG A 124 0.28 3.55 8.28
N ILE A 125 1.49 3.81 7.79
CA ILE A 125 2.51 2.77 7.60
C ILE A 125 3.09 2.41 8.97
N LEU A 126 3.21 1.11 9.23
CA LEU A 126 3.91 0.58 10.41
C LEU A 126 5.41 0.75 10.22
N LYS A 127 5.98 1.72 10.93
CA LYS A 127 7.39 2.12 10.82
C LYS A 127 8.23 1.34 11.83
N THR A 128 8.46 0.05 11.55
CA THR A 128 9.33 -0.82 12.36
C THR A 128 10.79 -0.33 12.36
N PRO A 129 11.66 -0.81 13.26
CA PRO A 129 13.10 -0.54 13.16
C PRO A 129 13.67 -0.91 11.77
N SER A 130 13.23 -2.04 11.20
CA SER A 130 13.62 -2.47 9.85
C SER A 130 13.17 -1.51 8.75
N TYR A 131 12.00 -0.86 8.88
CA TYR A 131 11.56 0.19 7.96
C TYR A 131 12.57 1.34 7.88
N PHE A 132 13.06 1.80 9.03
CA PHE A 132 14.05 2.89 9.07
C PHE A 132 15.41 2.43 8.54
N ALA A 133 15.85 1.22 8.88
CA ALA A 133 17.08 0.64 8.34
C ALA A 133 17.02 0.52 6.81
N ASP A 134 15.92 0.01 6.26
CA ASP A 134 15.71 -0.07 4.81
C ASP A 134 15.74 1.32 4.17
N LYS A 135 15.05 2.30 4.76
CA LYS A 135 15.05 3.68 4.26
C LYS A 135 16.45 4.29 4.19
N ILE A 136 17.28 4.07 5.21
CA ILE A 136 18.64 4.62 5.28
C ILE A 136 19.57 3.89 4.30
N THR A 137 19.44 2.57 4.19
CA THR A 137 20.36 1.73 3.42
C THR A 137 20.01 1.62 1.93
N ALA A 138 18.77 1.93 1.53
CA ALA A 138 18.29 1.75 0.15
C ALA A 138 18.92 2.71 -0.87
N ASN A 139 19.36 3.90 -0.47
CA ASN A 139 19.88 4.90 -1.42
C ASN A 139 21.28 4.52 -1.94
N PRO A 140 21.46 4.27 -3.26
CA PRO A 140 22.75 3.94 -3.85
C PRO A 140 23.67 5.15 -4.09
N ALA A 141 23.34 6.32 -3.53
CA ALA A 141 24.18 7.52 -3.66
C ALA A 141 25.64 7.20 -3.29
N PRO A 142 26.63 7.70 -4.07
CA PRO A 142 28.06 7.38 -3.90
C PRO A 142 28.60 7.57 -2.46
N GLN A 143 27.96 8.45 -1.70
CA GLN A 143 28.31 8.84 -0.34
C GLN A 143 27.48 8.16 0.77
N ASN A 144 26.65 7.15 0.47
CA ASN A 144 25.90 6.45 1.51
C ASN A 144 26.77 5.35 2.16
N PRO A 145 27.36 5.59 3.36
CA PRO A 145 28.23 4.59 4.00
C PRO A 145 27.47 3.33 4.42
N TYR A 146 26.13 3.38 4.43
CA TYR A 146 25.28 2.29 4.87
C TYR A 146 24.78 1.41 3.72
N TYR A 147 25.12 1.70 2.47
CA TYR A 147 24.58 0.98 1.30
C TYR A 147 24.92 -0.52 1.28
N GLN A 148 26.04 -0.91 1.90
CA GLN A 148 26.42 -2.32 2.08
C GLN A 148 25.45 -3.11 2.98
N PHE A 149 24.67 -2.44 3.82
CA PHE A 149 23.70 -3.05 4.72
C PHE A 149 22.29 -3.18 4.11
N ARG A 150 22.10 -2.82 2.83
CA ARG A 150 20.80 -2.80 2.16
C ARG A 150 20.11 -4.17 2.11
N PHE A 151 18.79 -4.13 1.95
CA PHE A 151 17.96 -5.31 1.80
C PHE A 151 17.71 -5.64 0.32
N TYR A 152 17.99 -6.88 -0.05
CA TYR A 152 17.77 -7.46 -1.37
C TYR A 152 16.50 -8.30 -1.39
N ASN A 153 15.87 -8.39 -2.56
CA ASN A 153 14.73 -9.28 -2.75
C ASN A 153 15.18 -10.75 -2.79
N ALA A 154 14.55 -11.59 -1.99
CA ALA A 154 14.80 -13.03 -1.90
C ALA A 154 13.49 -13.82 -2.00
N GLY A 155 12.63 -13.45 -2.94
CA GLY A 155 11.32 -14.09 -3.16
C GLY A 155 10.23 -13.43 -2.32
N LEU A 156 9.75 -14.09 -1.27
CA LEU A 156 8.70 -13.57 -0.36
C LEU A 156 9.26 -12.78 0.83
N ALA A 157 10.57 -12.54 0.86
CA ALA A 157 11.24 -11.79 1.91
C ALA A 157 12.26 -10.84 1.32
N ARG A 158 12.61 -9.81 2.10
CA ARG A 158 13.74 -8.92 1.81
C ARG A 158 14.82 -9.13 2.86
N VAL A 159 16.04 -9.38 2.43
CA VAL A 159 17.13 -9.84 3.31
C VAL A 159 18.38 -8.99 3.15
N SER A 160 19.07 -8.76 4.26
CA SER A 160 20.38 -8.13 4.32
C SER A 160 21.37 -9.12 4.92
N PRO A 161 22.56 -9.33 4.31
CA PRO A 161 23.59 -10.20 4.89
C PRO A 161 24.04 -9.80 6.30
N TYR A 162 23.83 -8.53 6.67
CA TYR A 162 24.27 -7.95 7.94
C TYR A 162 23.11 -7.67 8.91
N LEU A 163 21.92 -7.33 8.41
CA LEU A 163 20.78 -6.93 9.23
C LEU A 163 19.68 -8.01 9.31
N GLY A 164 19.86 -9.14 8.62
CA GLY A 164 18.90 -10.24 8.59
C GLY A 164 17.67 -9.92 7.73
N VAL A 165 16.52 -10.42 8.15
CA VAL A 165 15.27 -10.31 7.40
C VAL A 165 14.52 -9.02 7.76
N LEU A 166 14.05 -8.30 6.75
CA LEU A 166 13.25 -7.09 6.93
C LEU A 166 11.88 -7.45 7.50
N ASN A 167 11.55 -6.94 8.69
CA ASN A 167 10.23 -7.15 9.29
C ASN A 167 9.18 -6.21 8.67
N GLN A 168 8.33 -6.78 7.82
CA GLN A 168 7.32 -6.05 7.03
C GLN A 168 6.04 -5.75 7.81
N VAL A 169 5.71 -6.56 8.84
CA VAL A 169 4.46 -6.49 9.64
C VAL A 169 3.22 -6.18 8.81
N ASN A 170 2.94 -6.97 7.77
CA ASN A 170 1.93 -6.65 6.74
C ASN A 170 0.83 -7.72 6.56
N THR A 171 0.81 -8.77 7.38
CA THR A 171 -0.08 -9.93 7.19
C THR A 171 -1.39 -9.79 7.96
N ALA A 172 -1.33 -9.62 9.29
CA ALA A 172 -2.53 -9.59 10.12
C ALA A 172 -2.40 -8.59 11.28
N LEU A 173 -3.55 -8.06 11.69
CA LEU A 173 -3.70 -7.15 12.82
C LEU A 173 -4.70 -7.74 13.82
N LEU A 174 -4.27 -7.99 15.05
CA LEU A 174 -5.03 -8.80 16.01
C LEU A 174 -5.09 -8.12 17.39
N PRO A 175 -6.28 -7.93 17.97
CA PRO A 175 -6.40 -7.55 19.37
C PRO A 175 -6.04 -8.76 20.25
N MET A 176 -5.19 -8.55 21.26
CA MET A 176 -4.78 -9.59 22.19
C MET A 176 -4.68 -9.06 23.62
N LEU A 177 -5.21 -9.82 24.58
CA LEU A 177 -5.01 -9.59 26.00
C LEU A 177 -4.08 -10.69 26.53
N PHE A 178 -2.92 -10.31 27.06
CA PHE A 178 -1.97 -11.26 27.61
C PHE A 178 -2.31 -11.62 29.07
N PRO A 179 -1.99 -12.85 29.53
CA PRO A 179 -2.21 -13.25 30.91
C PRO A 179 -1.53 -12.29 31.90
N GLY A 180 -2.29 -11.81 32.89
CA GLY A 180 -1.80 -10.87 33.91
C GLY A 180 -1.81 -9.40 33.48
N GLU A 181 -2.14 -9.09 32.22
CA GLU A 181 -2.31 -7.71 31.76
C GLU A 181 -3.75 -7.21 31.93
N LYS A 182 -3.90 -5.91 32.15
CA LYS A 182 -5.21 -5.25 32.25
C LYS A 182 -5.66 -4.60 30.94
N ASN A 183 -4.74 -4.37 30.02
CA ASN A 183 -4.97 -3.62 28.79
C ASN A 183 -4.85 -4.54 27.58
N MET A 184 -5.78 -4.42 26.64
CA MET A 184 -5.63 -5.06 25.33
C MET A 184 -4.51 -4.37 24.54
N ARG A 185 -3.78 -5.17 23.77
CA ARG A 185 -2.79 -4.72 22.79
C ARG A 185 -3.29 -5.02 21.39
N LEU A 186 -2.84 -4.25 20.42
CA LEU A 186 -3.06 -4.53 19.00
C LEU A 186 -1.73 -5.00 18.41
N LEU A 187 -1.68 -6.25 17.96
CA LEU A 187 -0.49 -6.86 17.37
C LEU A 187 -0.54 -6.76 15.86
N ALA A 188 0.54 -6.31 15.23
CA ALA A 188 0.71 -6.33 13.79
C ALA A 188 1.75 -7.39 13.42
N THR A 189 1.38 -8.32 12.55
CA THR A 189 2.14 -9.56 12.37
C THR A 189 2.61 -9.74 10.94
N TRP A 190 3.66 -10.53 10.80
CA TRP A 190 4.13 -11.09 9.54
C TRP A 190 4.62 -12.50 9.80
N ASP A 191 4.27 -13.46 8.95
CA ASP A 191 4.47 -14.89 9.22
C ASP A 191 5.95 -15.27 9.43
N ALA A 192 6.87 -14.48 8.91
CA ALA A 192 8.31 -14.70 8.99
C ALA A 192 9.04 -13.74 9.96
N GLY A 193 8.30 -13.02 10.82
CA GLY A 193 8.87 -12.04 11.74
C GLY A 193 8.19 -12.01 13.11
N ILE A 194 8.74 -11.19 14.00
CA ILE A 194 8.13 -10.91 15.30
C ILE A 194 7.00 -9.87 15.15
N PRO A 195 5.88 -10.01 15.87
CA PRO A 195 4.84 -8.99 15.97
C PRO A 195 5.32 -7.67 16.60
#